data_AF-A0AAU4DK11-F1
#
_entry.id   AF-A0AAU4DK11-F1
#
_cell.length_a   1.000
_cell.length_b   1.000
_cell.length_c   1.000
_cell.angle_alpha   90.00
_cell.angle_beta   90.00
_cell.angle_gamma   90.00
#
_symmetry.space_group_name_H-M   'P 1'
#
loop_
_entity.id
_entity.type
_entity.pdbx_description
1 polymer ?
#
loop_
_entity_poly.entity_id
_entity_poly.type
_entity_poly.pdbx_seq_one_letter_code
_entity_poly.pdbx_strand_id
1 'polypeptide(L)'
;MDVTRDPSPGTTPNPSDPREIPSGATQLGRAVARAAAKPLIKAALFAEDELDGPPTRRFRAVGPHPSAPVPGPAPAPAPAPDTPAVRRPPRVDQALRERSARTAPGWIAVLAVLAGVGALTLALARAGILPPLAALPDLRSAAVRVAGVPVVTEREIATAAGATALILIALAGLMTNAGGETRVLSRWGRYRGTVRRAGLLWVNPLLRRHLVDVRLRHWRSDPVQVTDRTGTPIVVRLLVVWRVKDTARAMLGVDEHETYLREQVHAVLTRTATALPCDSNAGPGPALRDGQWFSDELTRALAAEAAPAGLEVYSVQPLALDYAPEVAESMRRRRLAELDAGLRTVLVDDAVEAAALAVRRLERATSYELDQAARSALMEHLLVAFVAPAGVTASVPAPAVRPARREGRPA
;
A
#
# COMPACT_ATOMS: atom_id res chain seq x y z
N MET A 1 -11.24 19.43 -59.18
CA MET A 1 -11.49 18.00 -59.39
C MET A 1 -11.38 17.36 -58.02
N ASP A 2 -12.43 17.35 -57.22
CA ASP A 2 -13.65 16.51 -57.24
C ASP A 2 -13.60 15.77 -55.89
N VAL A 3 -14.32 16.17 -54.84
CA VAL A 3 -15.78 16.16 -54.60
C VAL A 3 -16.33 14.73 -54.37
N THR A 4 -16.84 14.54 -53.15
CA THR A 4 -17.91 13.62 -52.67
C THR A 4 -17.68 12.11 -52.48
N ARG A 5 -17.83 11.65 -51.23
CA ARG A 5 -19.00 10.91 -50.67
C ARG A 5 -18.62 10.34 -49.29
N ASP A 6 -19.17 10.84 -48.19
CA ASP A 6 -20.48 10.56 -47.55
C ASP A 6 -20.36 9.52 -46.40
N PRO A 7 -20.82 9.80 -45.16
CA PRO A 7 -20.69 8.96 -43.96
C PRO A 7 -22.02 8.30 -43.55
N SER A 8 -21.99 7.18 -42.78
CA SER A 8 -23.07 6.69 -41.87
C SER A 8 -22.82 5.26 -41.36
N PRO A 9 -23.57 4.74 -40.36
CA PRO A 9 -24.25 5.37 -39.21
C PRO A 9 -23.84 4.68 -37.86
N GLY A 10 -23.93 5.29 -36.67
CA GLY A 10 -25.17 5.57 -35.94
C GLY A 10 -25.67 4.32 -35.19
N THR A 11 -25.27 4.14 -33.91
CA THR A 11 -25.92 3.22 -32.97
C THR A 11 -26.76 4.02 -32.00
N THR A 12 -28.07 3.80 -32.06
CA THR A 12 -29.11 4.31 -31.17
C THR A 12 -29.10 3.57 -29.83
N PRO A 13 -29.42 4.22 -28.69
CA PRO A 13 -29.95 3.54 -27.53
C PRO A 13 -31.49 3.51 -27.62
N ASN A 14 -32.06 2.32 -27.48
CA ASN A 14 -33.51 2.07 -27.45
C ASN A 14 -34.13 2.53 -26.12
N PRO A 15 -35.25 3.27 -26.11
CA PRO A 15 -35.90 3.77 -24.90
C PRO A 15 -36.85 2.72 -24.31
N SER A 16 -36.61 2.31 -23.06
CA SER A 16 -37.63 1.69 -22.21
C SER A 16 -37.35 2.02 -20.75
N ASP A 17 -37.70 3.25 -20.39
CA ASP A 17 -38.00 3.64 -19.02
C ASP A 17 -39.38 3.09 -18.64
N PRO A 18 -39.55 2.64 -17.39
CA PRO A 18 -40.67 3.12 -16.61
C PRO A 18 -40.16 3.97 -15.44
N ARG A 19 -40.47 5.27 -15.56
CA ARG A 19 -40.49 6.32 -14.55
C ARG A 19 -40.66 5.79 -13.11
N GLU A 20 -39.70 6.11 -12.25
CA GLU A 20 -39.96 6.34 -10.83
C GLU A 20 -39.42 7.69 -10.36
N ILE A 21 -40.20 8.29 -9.49
CA ILE A 21 -40.28 9.70 -9.08
C ILE A 21 -39.06 10.11 -8.21
N PRO A 22 -38.56 11.36 -8.29
CA PRO A 22 -37.50 11.83 -7.40
C PRO A 22 -38.07 12.07 -5.99
N SER A 23 -37.98 11.06 -5.12
CA SER A 23 -38.30 11.20 -3.70
C SER A 23 -37.03 11.48 -2.90
N GLY A 24 -36.94 12.70 -2.38
CA GLY A 24 -35.87 13.15 -1.51
C GLY A 24 -35.77 12.42 -0.17
N ALA A 25 -34.65 12.71 0.50
CA ALA A 25 -34.30 12.36 1.88
C ALA A 25 -34.05 10.88 2.19
N THR A 26 -32.77 10.52 2.10
CA THR A 26 -32.12 9.35 2.71
C THR A 26 -32.54 9.14 4.17
N GLN A 27 -32.73 7.87 4.57
CA GLN A 27 -33.03 7.46 5.95
C GLN A 27 -31.98 7.92 6.99
N LEU A 28 -30.79 8.36 6.56
CA LEU A 28 -29.80 9.05 7.40
C LEU A 28 -30.26 10.43 7.89
N GLY A 29 -31.06 11.17 7.11
CA GLY A 29 -31.60 12.48 7.49
C GLY A 29 -32.66 12.39 8.60
N ARG A 30 -33.40 11.29 8.67
CA ARG A 30 -34.39 11.05 9.74
C ARG A 30 -33.75 10.60 11.06
N ALA A 31 -32.54 10.06 11.05
CA ALA A 31 -31.81 9.69 12.25
C ALA A 31 -31.15 10.90 12.93
N VAL A 32 -30.64 11.85 12.14
CA VAL A 32 -30.00 13.08 12.67
C VAL A 32 -31.03 14.09 13.19
N ALA A 33 -32.23 14.15 12.58
CA ALA A 33 -33.32 15.03 13.03
C ALA A 33 -34.07 14.55 14.31
N ARG A 34 -33.82 13.32 14.78
CA ARG A 34 -34.45 12.78 16.01
C ARG A 34 -33.59 12.90 17.28
N ALA A 35 -32.31 13.27 17.15
CA ALA A 35 -31.40 13.44 18.29
C ALA A 35 -31.35 14.89 18.81
N ALA A 36 -31.89 15.85 18.07
CA ALA A 36 -31.84 17.28 18.38
C ALA A 36 -33.23 17.86 18.70
N ALA A 37 -33.95 17.28 19.67
CA ALA A 37 -35.14 17.91 20.25
C ALA A 37 -35.58 17.28 21.60
N LYS A 38 -34.96 17.67 22.72
CA LYS A 38 -35.66 18.23 23.89
C LYS A 38 -34.69 18.63 25.04
N PRO A 39 -35.07 19.60 25.89
CA PRO A 39 -34.17 20.45 26.65
C PRO A 39 -34.04 20.01 28.12
N LEU A 40 -32.91 20.36 28.75
CA LEU A 40 -32.74 20.38 30.21
C LEU A 40 -32.01 21.67 30.61
N ILE A 41 -32.72 22.80 30.50
CA ILE A 41 -32.44 24.00 31.29
C ILE A 41 -33.42 23.96 32.46
N LYS A 42 -32.96 23.53 33.64
CA LYS A 42 -33.58 23.87 34.94
C LYS A 42 -32.64 23.49 36.09
N ALA A 43 -31.77 24.40 36.51
CA ALA A 43 -31.24 24.51 37.89
C ALA A 43 -30.22 25.67 38.00
N ALA A 44 -30.65 26.91 37.78
CA ALA A 44 -29.93 28.11 38.22
C ALA A 44 -30.85 29.34 38.13
N LEU A 45 -32.00 29.26 38.77
CA LEU A 45 -32.89 30.37 39.09
C LEU A 45 -33.76 29.87 40.23
N PHE A 46 -34.04 30.73 41.21
CA PHE A 46 -34.57 30.48 42.56
C PHE A 46 -33.50 30.29 43.64
N ALA A 47 -32.91 31.42 44.06
CA ALA A 47 -32.57 31.66 45.46
C ALA A 47 -32.42 33.17 45.68
N GLU A 48 -33.53 33.91 45.56
CA GLU A 48 -33.69 35.24 46.17
C GLU A 48 -35.09 35.31 46.75
N ASP A 49 -35.19 35.03 48.05
CA ASP A 49 -36.02 35.76 49.02
C ASP A 49 -35.71 35.16 50.39
N GLU A 50 -35.01 35.90 51.24
CA GLU A 50 -35.42 36.23 52.63
C GLU A 50 -34.29 37.06 53.29
N LEU A 51 -34.55 38.35 53.47
CA LEU A 51 -33.83 39.24 54.39
C LEU A 51 -34.25 38.91 55.83
N ASP A 52 -33.30 38.84 56.77
CA ASP A 52 -33.38 39.55 58.07
C ASP A 52 -32.17 39.30 59.00
N GLY A 53 -31.55 40.37 59.51
CA GLY A 53 -30.80 40.39 60.79
C GLY A 53 -29.26 40.54 60.76
N PRO A 54 -28.63 41.36 61.64
CA PRO A 54 -27.29 41.96 61.45
C PRO A 54 -26.10 41.10 61.95
N PRO A 55 -24.84 41.46 61.61
CA PRO A 55 -23.71 40.54 61.64
C PRO A 55 -23.03 40.49 63.02
N THR A 56 -23.00 39.31 63.64
CA THR A 56 -22.10 39.06 64.77
C THR A 56 -20.92 38.20 64.34
N ARG A 57 -19.81 38.87 64.04
CA ARG A 57 -18.47 38.28 64.10
C ARG A 57 -18.27 37.68 65.49
N ARG A 58 -18.08 36.37 65.57
CA ARG A 58 -17.41 35.73 66.71
C ARG A 58 -16.16 35.02 66.18
N PHE A 59 -15.03 35.68 66.37
CA PHE A 59 -13.74 35.00 66.43
C PHE A 59 -13.84 33.93 67.52
N ARG A 60 -13.66 32.66 67.17
CA ARG A 60 -13.47 31.60 68.16
C ARG A 60 -12.02 31.14 68.13
N ALA A 61 -11.46 31.14 69.32
CA ALA A 61 -10.06 31.02 69.67
C ALA A 61 -9.34 29.81 69.09
N VAL A 62 -8.07 30.05 68.79
CA VAL A 62 -7.01 29.07 68.52
C VAL A 62 -6.94 28.07 69.68
N GLY A 63 -7.21 26.80 69.37
CA GLY A 63 -6.84 25.65 70.20
C GLY A 63 -5.48 25.09 69.76
N PRO A 64 -4.74 24.44 70.67
CA PRO A 64 -3.31 24.19 70.54
C PRO A 64 -2.99 23.18 69.43
N HIS A 65 -1.94 23.47 68.66
CA HIS A 65 -1.34 22.55 67.69
C HIS A 65 -1.00 21.19 68.33
N PRO A 66 -1.40 20.08 67.71
CA PRO A 66 -0.70 18.82 67.84
C PRO A 66 0.01 18.47 66.53
N SER A 67 1.33 18.34 66.64
CA SER A 67 2.20 17.41 65.90
C SER A 67 2.27 17.55 64.37
N ALA A 68 3.47 17.93 63.90
CA ALA A 68 3.86 17.91 62.50
C ALA A 68 3.55 16.53 61.85
N PRO A 69 2.89 16.50 60.68
CA PRO A 69 2.73 15.26 59.94
C PRO A 69 4.07 14.82 59.38
N VAL A 70 4.41 13.55 59.62
CA VAL A 70 5.49 12.81 58.97
C VAL A 70 5.41 13.02 57.45
N PRO A 71 6.52 13.31 56.73
CA PRO A 71 6.46 13.47 55.29
C PRO A 71 6.02 12.14 54.66
N GLY A 72 4.82 12.14 54.07
CA GLY A 72 4.35 11.04 53.25
C GLY A 72 5.28 10.82 52.05
N PRO A 73 5.30 9.62 51.45
CA PRO A 73 6.11 9.35 50.27
C PRO A 73 5.75 10.36 49.19
N ALA A 74 6.79 10.95 48.57
CA ALA A 74 6.64 11.94 47.51
C ALA A 74 5.62 11.44 46.47
N PRO A 75 4.66 12.28 46.02
CA PRO A 75 3.76 11.89 44.96
C PRO A 75 4.59 11.48 43.75
N ALA A 76 4.29 10.29 43.20
CA ALA A 76 4.94 9.80 42.00
C ALA A 76 4.89 10.90 40.92
N PRO A 77 5.99 11.12 40.18
CA PRO A 77 6.03 12.17 39.16
C PRO A 77 4.83 11.99 38.23
N ALA A 78 4.06 13.07 38.06
CA ALA A 78 2.96 13.10 37.11
C ALA A 78 3.46 12.63 35.74
N PRO A 79 2.71 11.78 35.01
CA PRO A 79 3.11 11.36 33.68
C PRO A 79 3.33 12.61 32.83
N ALA A 80 4.51 12.69 32.21
CA ALA A 80 4.89 13.79 31.35
C ALA A 80 3.83 13.98 30.24
N PRO A 81 3.55 15.24 29.82
CA PRO A 81 2.58 15.51 28.78
C PRO A 81 2.97 14.79 27.48
N ASP A 82 2.00 14.03 26.98
CA ASP A 82 1.84 13.42 25.66
C ASP A 82 3.04 13.56 24.72
N THR A 83 3.89 12.53 24.73
CA THR A 83 4.64 12.18 23.52
C THR A 83 3.59 11.97 22.41
N PRO A 84 3.72 12.60 21.22
CA PRO A 84 2.73 12.46 20.16
C PRO A 84 2.47 10.97 19.96
N ALA A 85 1.21 10.56 20.09
CA ALA A 85 0.80 9.16 20.19
C ALA A 85 1.43 8.34 19.05
N VAL A 86 2.57 7.69 19.35
CA VAL A 86 3.23 6.80 18.40
C VAL A 86 2.22 5.70 18.13
N ARG A 87 1.70 5.66 16.90
CA ARG A 87 0.70 4.69 16.46
C ARG A 87 1.17 3.30 16.91
N ARG A 88 0.41 2.68 17.81
CA ARG A 88 0.75 1.34 18.29
C ARG A 88 0.40 0.38 17.15
N PRO A 89 1.36 -0.36 16.57
CA PRO A 89 1.02 -1.40 15.61
C PRO A 89 0.04 -2.38 16.28
N PRO A 90 -0.88 -2.98 15.52
CA PRO A 90 -1.83 -3.95 16.06
C PRO A 90 -1.04 -5.02 16.84
N ARG A 91 -1.41 -5.22 18.12
CA ARG A 91 -0.78 -6.23 18.96
C ARG A 91 -1.20 -7.60 18.45
N VAL A 92 -0.41 -8.16 17.55
CA VAL A 92 -0.62 -9.53 17.08
C VAL A 92 -0.17 -10.49 18.18
N ASP A 93 -1.03 -11.45 18.48
CA ASP A 93 -0.79 -12.50 19.45
C ASP A 93 0.59 -13.12 19.24
N GLN A 94 1.50 -12.94 20.20
CA GLN A 94 2.85 -13.49 20.13
C GLN A 94 2.85 -15.04 20.05
N ALA A 95 1.74 -15.67 20.48
CA ALA A 95 1.51 -17.10 20.36
C ALA A 95 1.42 -17.59 18.90
N LEU A 96 0.93 -16.73 17.99
CA LEU A 96 0.85 -16.93 16.54
C LEU A 96 2.20 -16.61 15.89
N ARG A 97 3.23 -17.36 16.27
CA ARG A 97 4.51 -17.37 15.55
C ARG A 97 4.67 -18.71 14.87
N GLU A 98 5.27 -18.69 13.68
CA GLU A 98 5.58 -19.90 12.95
C GLU A 98 6.44 -20.87 13.80
N ARG A 99 6.02 -22.13 13.86
CA ARG A 99 6.76 -23.22 14.53
C ARG A 99 6.93 -24.37 13.54
N SER A 100 8.13 -24.92 13.44
CA SER A 100 8.36 -26.08 12.60
C SER A 100 7.56 -27.28 13.11
N ALA A 101 6.75 -27.88 12.24
CA ALA A 101 6.04 -29.10 12.55
C ALA A 101 6.99 -30.29 12.64
N ARG A 102 6.66 -31.24 13.51
CA ARG A 102 7.34 -32.54 13.57
C ARG A 102 6.94 -33.36 12.35
N THR A 103 7.89 -33.59 11.45
CA THR A 103 7.71 -34.44 10.28
C THR A 103 8.69 -35.61 10.33
N ALA A 104 8.27 -36.76 9.79
CA ALA A 104 9.17 -37.87 9.55
C ALA A 104 9.67 -37.82 8.10
N PRO A 105 10.90 -38.29 7.82
CA PRO A 105 11.35 -38.47 6.44
C PRO A 105 10.42 -39.46 5.71
N GLY A 106 10.01 -39.10 4.49
CA GLY A 106 9.02 -39.87 3.74
C GLY A 106 9.46 -41.30 3.39
N TRP A 107 10.77 -41.56 3.36
CA TRP A 107 11.31 -42.91 3.18
C TRP A 107 10.88 -43.89 4.27
N ILE A 108 10.62 -43.44 5.50
CA ILE A 108 10.07 -44.31 6.57
C ILE A 108 8.70 -44.83 6.18
N ALA A 109 7.86 -43.98 5.57
CA ALA A 109 6.55 -44.40 5.09
C ALA A 109 6.67 -45.34 3.90
N VAL A 110 7.63 -45.12 2.99
CA VAL A 110 7.91 -46.05 1.89
C VAL A 110 8.34 -47.42 2.42
N LEU A 111 9.25 -47.46 3.40
CA LEU A 111 9.66 -48.71 4.07
C LEU A 111 8.49 -49.37 4.80
N ALA A 112 7.61 -48.61 5.45
CA ALA A 112 6.42 -49.14 6.10
C ALA A 112 5.42 -49.75 5.08
N VAL A 113 5.27 -49.13 3.91
CA VAL A 113 4.47 -49.70 2.81
C VAL A 113 5.12 -50.99 2.31
N LEU A 114 6.43 -51.03 2.08
CA LEU A 114 7.14 -52.24 1.65
C LEU A 114 7.01 -53.37 2.67
N ALA A 115 7.18 -53.07 3.96
CA ALA A 115 7.01 -54.03 5.05
C ALA A 115 5.56 -54.52 5.15
N GLY A 116 4.57 -53.63 5.00
CA GLY A 116 3.16 -54.00 4.97
C GLY A 116 2.81 -54.88 3.78
N VAL A 117 3.30 -54.56 2.59
CA VAL A 117 3.11 -55.39 1.39
C VAL A 117 3.76 -56.76 1.59
N GLY A 118 4.98 -56.82 2.14
CA GLY A 118 5.65 -58.07 2.48
C GLY A 118 4.90 -58.91 3.53
N ALA A 119 4.32 -58.29 4.54
CA ALA A 119 3.51 -58.98 5.55
C ALA A 119 2.19 -59.49 4.95
N LEU A 120 1.56 -58.71 4.07
CA LEU A 120 0.33 -59.11 3.37
C LEU A 120 0.58 -60.27 2.41
N THR A 121 1.65 -60.21 1.61
CA THR A 121 2.03 -61.32 0.71
C THR A 121 2.41 -62.57 1.49
N LEU A 122 3.12 -62.43 2.61
CA LEU A 122 3.41 -63.55 3.50
C LEU A 122 2.13 -64.16 4.06
N ALA A 123 1.18 -63.36 4.56
CA ALA A 123 -0.09 -63.86 5.09
C ALA A 123 -0.89 -64.64 4.02
N LEU A 124 -0.96 -64.11 2.80
CA LEU A 124 -1.62 -64.79 1.66
C LEU A 124 -0.89 -66.09 1.26
N ALA A 125 0.45 -66.12 1.34
CA ALA A 125 1.23 -67.31 1.07
C ALA A 125 1.05 -68.38 2.16
N ARG A 126 0.97 -67.97 3.44
CA ARG A 126 0.70 -68.88 4.57
C ARG A 126 -0.68 -69.53 4.46
N ALA A 127 -1.68 -68.76 4.02
CA ALA A 127 -3.06 -69.21 3.80
C ALA A 127 -3.24 -70.11 2.57
N GLY A 128 -2.19 -70.28 1.74
CA GLY A 128 -2.25 -71.13 0.54
C GLY A 128 -2.96 -70.50 -0.67
N ILE A 129 -3.25 -69.20 -0.62
CA ILE A 129 -3.94 -68.46 -1.69
C ILE A 129 -3.00 -68.20 -2.88
N LEU A 130 -1.71 -67.99 -2.61
CA LEU A 130 -0.70 -67.80 -3.65
C LEU A 130 -0.19 -69.15 -4.21
N PRO A 131 0.03 -69.26 -5.53
CA PRO A 131 0.62 -70.45 -6.13
C PRO A 131 2.06 -70.65 -5.63
N PRO A 132 2.51 -71.91 -5.47
CA PRO A 132 3.85 -72.18 -4.98
C PRO A 132 4.87 -71.78 -6.03
N LEU A 133 5.83 -70.94 -5.63
CA LEU A 133 6.97 -70.57 -6.47
C LEU A 133 8.07 -71.62 -6.27
N ALA A 134 8.39 -72.39 -7.32
CA ALA A 134 9.32 -73.52 -7.25
C ALA A 134 10.74 -73.17 -6.76
N ALA A 135 11.11 -71.89 -6.78
CA ALA A 135 12.41 -71.39 -6.33
C ALA A 135 12.46 -70.95 -4.84
N LEU A 136 11.34 -71.00 -4.12
CA LEU A 136 11.23 -70.51 -2.74
C LEU A 136 10.84 -71.62 -1.75
N PRO A 137 11.28 -71.54 -0.48
CA PRO A 137 10.87 -72.49 0.55
C PRO A 137 9.35 -72.42 0.77
N ASP A 138 8.72 -73.56 1.11
CA ASP A 138 7.27 -73.61 1.36
C ASP A 138 6.90 -72.86 2.65
N LEU A 139 6.24 -71.71 2.49
CA LEU A 139 5.84 -70.82 3.57
C LEU A 139 4.44 -71.11 4.11
N ARG A 140 3.72 -72.10 3.57
CA ARG A 140 2.34 -72.44 3.95
C ARG A 140 2.23 -72.83 5.43
N SER A 141 1.07 -72.59 6.03
CA SER A 141 0.80 -73.03 7.40
C SER A 141 0.71 -74.57 7.48
N ALA A 142 0.97 -75.15 8.66
CA ALA A 142 0.85 -76.59 8.84
C ALA A 142 -0.56 -77.11 8.52
N ALA A 143 -1.59 -76.31 8.81
CA ALA A 143 -2.97 -76.60 8.48
C ALA A 143 -3.20 -76.71 6.96
N VAL A 144 -2.67 -75.77 6.18
CA VAL A 144 -2.78 -75.78 4.71
C VAL A 144 -2.01 -76.96 4.09
N ARG A 145 -0.83 -77.30 4.63
CA ARG A 145 -0.04 -78.45 4.15
C ARG A 145 -0.74 -79.79 4.36
N VAL A 146 -1.50 -79.92 5.45
CA VAL A 146 -2.27 -81.14 5.75
C VAL A 146 -3.59 -81.18 4.97
N ALA A 147 -4.27 -80.04 4.82
CA ALA A 147 -5.58 -79.97 4.17
C ALA A 147 -5.52 -79.98 2.62
N GLY A 148 -4.43 -79.53 2.02
CA GLY A 148 -4.29 -79.44 0.55
C GLY A 148 -5.14 -78.36 -0.13
N VAL A 149 -5.91 -77.60 0.65
CA VAL A 149 -6.81 -76.51 0.23
C VAL A 149 -6.42 -75.24 1.00
N PRO A 150 -6.63 -74.02 0.45
CA PRO A 150 -6.43 -72.79 1.20
C PRO A 150 -7.30 -72.76 2.47
N VAL A 151 -6.66 -72.54 3.62
CA VAL A 151 -7.30 -72.44 4.94
C VAL A 151 -6.90 -71.11 5.53
N VAL A 152 -7.88 -70.25 5.79
CA VAL A 152 -7.67 -68.92 6.38
C VAL A 152 -7.84 -69.03 7.90
N THR A 153 -6.76 -68.79 8.63
CA THR A 153 -6.76 -68.82 10.10
C THR A 153 -7.03 -67.42 10.69
N GLU A 154 -7.57 -67.30 11.91
CA GLU A 154 -7.76 -66.01 12.62
C GLU A 154 -6.49 -65.15 12.65
N ARG A 155 -5.32 -65.79 12.86
CA ARG A 155 -4.02 -65.12 12.84
C ARG A 155 -3.71 -64.49 11.48
N GLU A 156 -4.06 -65.16 10.38
CA GLU A 156 -3.78 -64.67 9.02
C GLU A 156 -4.67 -63.46 8.70
N ILE A 157 -5.93 -63.49 9.11
CA ILE A 157 -6.86 -62.36 9.01
C ILE A 157 -6.33 -61.16 9.81
N ALA A 158 -5.91 -61.37 11.06
CA ALA A 158 -5.34 -60.31 11.88
C ALA A 158 -4.07 -59.70 11.26
N THR A 159 -3.17 -60.54 10.72
CA THR A 159 -1.96 -60.05 10.03
C THR A 159 -2.28 -59.29 8.76
N ALA A 160 -3.23 -59.76 7.96
CA ALA A 160 -3.64 -59.09 6.72
C ALA A 160 -4.30 -57.74 7.04
N ALA A 161 -5.23 -57.70 8.00
CA ALA A 161 -5.87 -56.47 8.43
C ALA A 161 -4.86 -55.45 8.99
N GLY A 162 -3.91 -55.89 9.83
CA GLY A 162 -2.84 -55.05 10.35
C GLY A 162 -1.91 -54.52 9.27
N ALA A 163 -1.52 -55.36 8.31
CA ALA A 163 -0.70 -54.98 7.17
C ALA A 163 -1.41 -53.95 6.27
N THR A 164 -2.68 -54.18 5.96
CA THR A 164 -3.51 -53.23 5.19
C THR A 164 -3.65 -51.90 5.92
N ALA A 165 -3.92 -51.92 7.23
CA ALA A 165 -4.01 -50.69 8.03
C ALA A 165 -2.68 -49.91 8.04
N LEU A 166 -1.54 -50.60 8.18
CA LEU A 166 -0.21 -49.98 8.11
C LEU A 166 0.03 -49.31 6.75
N ILE A 167 -0.28 -49.99 5.65
CA ILE A 167 -0.14 -49.46 4.29
C ILE A 167 -1.02 -48.21 4.11
N LEU A 168 -2.28 -48.27 4.54
CA LEU A 168 -3.22 -47.14 4.43
C LEU A 168 -2.74 -45.92 5.21
N ILE A 169 -2.28 -46.10 6.45
CA ILE A 169 -1.76 -45.00 7.29
C ILE A 169 -0.46 -44.42 6.69
N ALA A 170 0.43 -45.28 6.21
CA ALA A 170 1.68 -44.86 5.59
C ALA A 170 1.42 -44.04 4.31
N LEU A 171 0.54 -44.51 3.43
CA LEU A 171 0.17 -43.81 2.19
C LEU A 171 -0.60 -42.51 2.47
N ALA A 172 -1.60 -42.54 3.37
CA ALA A 172 -2.40 -41.36 3.69
C ALA A 172 -1.57 -40.22 4.29
N GLY A 173 -0.52 -40.56 5.05
CA GLY A 173 0.41 -39.60 5.62
C GLY A 173 1.51 -39.11 4.67
N LEU A 174 1.73 -39.81 3.56
CA LEU A 174 2.81 -39.50 2.61
C LEU A 174 2.47 -38.24 1.83
N MET A 175 3.44 -37.34 1.70
CA MET A 175 3.26 -36.12 0.94
C MET A 175 4.58 -35.61 0.35
N THR A 176 4.48 -34.93 -0.79
CA THR A 176 5.59 -34.21 -1.40
C THR A 176 5.42 -32.71 -1.16
N ASN A 177 6.51 -32.01 -0.85
CA ASN A 177 6.52 -30.54 -0.75
C ASN A 177 7.53 -29.97 -1.75
N ALA A 178 7.08 -29.07 -2.62
CA ALA A 178 7.93 -28.42 -3.62
C ALA A 178 8.74 -27.27 -3.01
N GLY A 179 9.81 -26.86 -3.68
CA GLY A 179 10.56 -25.67 -3.29
C GLY A 179 9.69 -24.40 -3.40
N GLY A 180 9.70 -23.58 -2.35
CA GLY A 180 8.90 -22.36 -2.27
C GLY A 180 7.44 -22.56 -1.87
N GLU A 181 7.01 -23.80 -1.62
CA GLU A 181 5.70 -24.10 -1.04
C GLU A 181 5.85 -24.51 0.42
N THR A 182 4.87 -24.14 1.23
CA THR A 182 4.81 -24.53 2.63
C THR A 182 3.44 -25.08 2.96
N ARG A 183 3.38 -26.02 3.89
CA ARG A 183 2.11 -26.53 4.39
C ARG A 183 1.92 -26.18 5.84
N VAL A 184 0.84 -25.47 6.11
CA VAL A 184 0.36 -25.16 7.46
C VAL A 184 -0.46 -26.36 7.94
N LEU A 185 -0.05 -26.94 9.06
CA LEU A 185 -0.73 -28.07 9.67
C LEU A 185 -1.62 -27.60 10.82
N SER A 186 -2.89 -27.98 10.76
CA SER A 186 -3.86 -27.72 11.83
C SER A 186 -4.60 -28.99 12.24
N ARG A 187 -5.02 -29.06 13.51
CA ARG A 187 -5.81 -30.16 14.06
C ARG A 187 -6.96 -29.60 14.89
N TRP A 188 -8.19 -29.83 14.44
CA TRP A 188 -9.41 -29.36 15.13
C TRP A 188 -9.31 -27.87 15.54
N GLY A 189 -8.99 -27.01 14.57
CA GLY A 189 -8.84 -25.56 14.79
C GLY A 189 -7.54 -25.11 15.47
N ARG A 190 -6.71 -26.03 15.98
CA ARG A 190 -5.42 -25.67 16.61
C ARG A 190 -4.27 -25.78 15.63
N TYR A 191 -3.45 -24.72 15.56
CA TYR A 191 -2.18 -24.74 14.82
C TYR A 191 -1.21 -25.76 15.42
N ARG A 192 -0.59 -26.59 14.56
CA ARG A 192 0.37 -27.64 14.96
C ARG A 192 1.78 -27.38 14.50
N GLY A 193 1.95 -26.55 13.49
CA GLY A 193 3.24 -26.18 12.93
C GLY A 193 3.18 -26.07 11.42
N THR A 194 4.29 -25.67 10.83
CA THR A 194 4.47 -25.53 9.39
C THR A 194 5.60 -26.40 8.89
N VAL A 195 5.45 -26.86 7.66
CA VAL A 195 6.44 -27.69 6.98
C VAL A 195 6.97 -26.89 5.79
N ARG A 196 8.22 -26.43 5.90
CA ARG A 196 8.94 -25.71 4.83
C ARG A 196 9.92 -26.56 4.05
N ARG A 197 10.34 -27.71 4.62
CA ARG A 197 11.34 -28.57 3.99
C ARG A 197 10.79 -29.09 2.66
N ALA A 198 11.60 -29.03 1.62
CA ALA A 198 11.27 -29.64 0.34
C ALA A 198 11.56 -31.15 0.39
N GLY A 199 10.82 -31.92 -0.40
CA GLY A 199 11.03 -33.36 -0.55
C GLY A 199 9.86 -34.22 -0.06
N LEU A 200 10.14 -35.52 0.03
CA LEU A 200 9.17 -36.54 0.45
C LEU A 200 9.11 -36.61 1.98
N LEU A 201 7.93 -36.37 2.53
CA LEU A 201 7.69 -36.21 3.96
C LEU A 201 6.49 -37.04 4.38
N TRP A 202 6.52 -37.54 5.61
CA TRP A 202 5.37 -38.18 6.21
C TRP A 202 4.83 -37.33 7.36
N VAL A 203 3.53 -37.05 7.31
CA VAL A 203 2.79 -36.25 8.28
C VAL A 203 1.52 -37.00 8.65
N ASN A 204 1.18 -36.96 9.94
CA ASN A 204 -0.03 -37.63 10.45
C ASN A 204 -1.26 -37.27 9.58
N PRO A 205 -1.97 -38.27 9.02
CA PRO A 205 -3.11 -38.05 8.12
C PRO A 205 -4.30 -37.33 8.77
N LEU A 206 -4.39 -37.32 10.09
CA LEU A 206 -5.44 -36.62 10.84
C LEU A 206 -5.24 -35.10 10.90
N LEU A 207 -4.10 -34.60 10.41
CA LEU A 207 -3.82 -33.17 10.34
C LEU A 207 -4.40 -32.59 9.04
N ARG A 208 -5.16 -31.50 9.15
CA ARG A 208 -5.54 -30.70 7.99
C ARG A 208 -4.31 -29.98 7.46
N ARG A 209 -4.12 -30.02 6.15
CA ARG A 209 -2.95 -29.49 5.43
C ARG A 209 -3.43 -28.35 4.55
N HIS A 210 -3.01 -27.12 4.84
CA HIS A 210 -3.30 -25.97 3.99
C HIS A 210 -2.03 -25.58 3.25
N LEU A 211 -2.11 -25.49 1.93
CA LEU A 211 -0.99 -25.07 1.09
C LEU A 211 -0.87 -23.55 1.14
N VAL A 212 0.32 -23.06 1.44
CA VAL A 212 0.64 -21.64 1.42
C VAL A 212 1.90 -21.47 0.60
N ASP A 213 1.78 -20.68 -0.46
CA ASP A 213 2.90 -20.30 -1.29
C ASP A 213 3.68 -19.17 -0.61
N VAL A 214 4.99 -19.37 -0.48
CA VAL A 214 5.91 -18.41 0.16
C VAL A 214 6.90 -17.82 -0.84
N ARG A 215 6.67 -18.05 -2.14
CA ARG A 215 7.47 -17.46 -3.22
C ARG A 215 7.29 -15.95 -3.25
N LEU A 216 8.26 -15.30 -3.89
CA LEU A 216 8.21 -13.87 -4.15
C LEU A 216 7.07 -13.59 -5.13
N ARG A 217 6.21 -12.64 -4.78
CA ARG A 217 5.06 -12.22 -5.57
C ARG A 217 5.16 -10.74 -5.90
N HIS A 218 4.65 -10.38 -7.07
CA HIS A 218 4.42 -9.00 -7.44
C HIS A 218 2.92 -8.76 -7.47
N TRP A 219 2.49 -7.64 -6.90
CA TRP A 219 1.12 -7.18 -6.99
C TRP A 219 1.12 -5.75 -7.53
N ARG A 220 0.28 -5.50 -8.53
CA ARG A 220 0.05 -4.17 -9.08
C ARG A 220 -1.25 -3.65 -8.50
N SER A 221 -1.22 -2.45 -7.93
CA SER A 221 -2.44 -1.82 -7.46
C SER A 221 -3.28 -1.32 -8.64
N ASP A 222 -4.58 -1.27 -8.41
CA ASP A 222 -5.46 -0.43 -9.21
C ASP A 222 -5.12 1.05 -8.97
N PRO A 223 -5.54 1.96 -9.86
CA PRO A 223 -5.34 3.39 -9.66
C PRO A 223 -6.04 3.84 -8.38
N VAL A 224 -5.27 4.36 -7.43
CA VAL A 224 -5.80 4.88 -6.18
C VAL A 224 -5.79 6.41 -6.22
N GLN A 225 -6.95 7.02 -5.96
CA GLN A 225 -7.07 8.46 -5.80
C GLN A 225 -6.68 8.85 -4.37
N VAL A 226 -5.68 9.72 -4.24
CA VAL A 226 -5.27 10.30 -2.96
C VAL A 226 -5.01 11.80 -3.14
N THR A 227 -4.89 12.51 -2.03
CA THR A 227 -4.63 13.94 -2.03
C THR A 227 -3.21 14.20 -1.56
N ASP A 228 -2.49 15.08 -2.25
CA ASP A 228 -1.16 15.51 -1.83
C ASP A 228 -1.21 16.50 -0.67
N ARG A 229 -0.05 16.97 -0.19
CA ARG A 229 0.02 17.98 0.89
C ARG A 229 -0.72 19.29 0.56
N THR A 230 -0.83 19.65 -0.72
CA THR A 230 -1.42 20.92 -1.16
C THR A 230 -2.93 20.86 -1.32
N GLY A 231 -3.54 19.68 -1.14
CA GLY A 231 -4.96 19.48 -1.43
C GLY A 231 -5.23 19.09 -2.89
N THR A 232 -4.19 18.90 -3.71
CA THR A 232 -4.34 18.51 -5.11
C THR A 232 -4.62 17.00 -5.20
N PRO A 233 -5.71 16.58 -5.86
CA PRO A 233 -6.00 15.17 -6.04
C PRO A 233 -5.05 14.58 -7.09
N ILE A 234 -4.46 13.44 -6.75
CA ILE A 234 -3.52 12.67 -7.56
C ILE A 234 -3.97 11.21 -7.66
N VAL A 235 -3.64 10.58 -8.77
CA VAL A 235 -3.88 9.17 -9.03
C VAL A 235 -2.54 8.46 -9.03
N VAL A 236 -2.41 7.44 -8.18
CA VAL A 236 -1.16 6.70 -8.02
C VAL A 236 -1.39 5.23 -8.34
N ARG A 237 -0.49 4.66 -9.14
CA ARG A 237 -0.40 3.21 -9.36
C ARG A 237 0.88 2.69 -8.73
N LEU A 238 0.78 1.61 -7.94
CA LEU A 238 1.90 1.03 -7.22
C LEU A 238 2.23 -0.38 -7.72
N LEU A 239 3.51 -0.74 -7.69
CA LEU A 239 4.01 -2.10 -7.77
C LEU A 239 4.58 -2.48 -6.41
N VAL A 240 4.02 -3.52 -5.80
CA VAL A 240 4.43 -4.04 -4.50
C VAL A 240 5.08 -5.41 -4.72
N VAL A 241 6.32 -5.56 -4.25
CA VAL A 241 7.04 -6.83 -4.24
C VAL A 241 7.04 -7.37 -2.82
N TRP A 242 6.45 -8.54 -2.61
CA TRP A 242 6.22 -9.10 -1.28
C TRP A 242 6.26 -10.62 -1.26
N ARG A 243 6.34 -11.20 -0.07
CA ARG A 243 6.17 -12.65 0.17
C ARG A 243 5.60 -12.92 1.55
N VAL A 244 5.11 -14.14 1.77
CA VAL A 244 4.73 -14.63 3.10
C VAL A 244 5.97 -15.10 3.87
N LYS A 245 6.32 -14.39 4.95
CA LYS A 245 7.45 -14.74 5.83
C LYS A 245 7.03 -15.62 7.00
N ASP A 246 5.94 -15.28 7.68
CA ASP A 246 5.35 -16.09 8.76
C ASP A 246 3.99 -16.62 8.29
N THR A 247 3.96 -17.91 7.96
CA THR A 247 2.78 -18.58 7.42
C THR A 247 1.69 -18.80 8.46
N ALA A 248 2.03 -18.83 9.76
CA ALA A 248 1.04 -18.94 10.82
C ALA A 248 0.27 -17.62 10.96
N ARG A 249 0.98 -16.49 10.96
CA ARG A 249 0.36 -15.16 11.02
C ARG A 249 -0.47 -14.85 9.78
N ALA A 250 0.05 -15.17 8.60
CA ALA A 250 -0.66 -14.86 7.35
C ALA A 250 -1.96 -15.66 7.15
N MET A 251 -2.08 -16.85 7.77
CA MET A 251 -3.27 -17.70 7.64
C MET A 251 -4.23 -17.65 8.82
N LEU A 252 -3.74 -17.31 10.02
CA LEU A 252 -4.53 -17.38 11.26
C LEU A 252 -4.63 -16.04 11.98
N GLY A 253 -3.77 -15.07 11.65
CA GLY A 253 -3.80 -13.72 12.24
C GLY A 253 -4.68 -12.75 11.45
N VAL A 254 -4.97 -13.04 10.19
CA VAL A 254 -5.82 -12.24 9.29
C VAL A 254 -6.69 -13.18 8.46
N ASP A 255 -7.88 -12.74 8.06
CA ASP A 255 -8.81 -13.55 7.27
C ASP A 255 -8.22 -13.84 5.88
N GLU A 256 -7.86 -12.79 5.14
CA GLU A 256 -7.21 -12.90 3.84
C GLU A 256 -6.03 -11.92 3.75
N HIS A 257 -4.82 -12.48 3.71
CA HIS A 257 -3.58 -11.70 3.76
C HIS A 257 -3.37 -10.80 2.53
N GLU A 258 -3.87 -11.20 1.36
CA GLU A 258 -3.78 -10.36 0.14
C GLU A 258 -4.70 -9.14 0.24
N THR A 259 -5.93 -9.35 0.74
CA THR A 259 -6.91 -8.26 0.97
C THR A 259 -6.42 -7.32 2.05
N TYR A 260 -5.89 -7.85 3.16
CA TYR A 260 -5.22 -7.05 4.20
C TYR A 260 -4.08 -6.20 3.63
N LEU A 261 -3.21 -6.78 2.79
CA LEU A 261 -2.12 -6.02 2.16
C LEU A 261 -2.66 -4.88 1.28
N ARG A 262 -3.72 -5.12 0.51
CA ARG A 262 -4.35 -4.12 -0.36
C ARG A 262 -4.92 -2.94 0.43
N GLU A 263 -5.62 -3.22 1.52
CA GLU A 263 -6.16 -2.19 2.42
C GLU A 263 -5.05 -1.36 3.07
N GLN A 264 -3.99 -2.03 3.54
CA GLN A 264 -2.85 -1.35 4.16
C GLN A 264 -2.07 -0.51 3.16
N VAL A 265 -1.94 -0.94 1.91
CA VAL A 265 -1.36 -0.13 0.84
C VAL A 265 -2.14 1.16 0.65
N HIS A 266 -3.47 1.10 0.60
CA HIS A 266 -4.31 2.29 0.49
C HIS A 266 -4.09 3.25 1.67
N ALA A 267 -4.16 2.73 2.91
CA ALA A 267 -3.97 3.54 4.11
C ALA A 267 -2.57 4.18 4.20
N VAL A 268 -1.53 3.42 3.86
CA VAL A 268 -0.13 3.91 3.85
C VAL A 268 0.06 4.94 2.75
N LEU A 269 -0.47 4.70 1.55
CA LEU A 269 -0.38 5.62 0.42
C LEU A 269 -1.03 6.96 0.75
N THR A 270 -2.26 6.98 1.26
CA THR A 270 -2.94 8.23 1.63
C THR A 270 -2.12 9.01 2.65
N ARG A 271 -1.59 8.35 3.67
CA ARG A 271 -0.76 8.99 4.70
C ARG A 271 0.53 9.57 4.12
N THR A 272 1.26 8.79 3.33
CA THR A 272 2.55 9.24 2.77
C THR A 272 2.38 10.31 1.71
N ALA A 273 1.32 10.26 0.90
CA ALA A 273 1.02 11.28 -0.12
C ALA A 273 0.77 12.67 0.51
N THR A 274 0.19 12.74 1.71
CA THR A 274 -0.03 14.03 2.40
C THR A 274 1.24 14.69 2.95
N ALA A 275 2.37 13.98 2.96
CA ALA A 275 3.61 14.49 3.55
C ALA A 275 4.31 15.54 2.66
N LEU A 276 4.23 15.39 1.34
CA LEU A 276 4.89 16.26 0.36
C LEU A 276 3.92 16.69 -0.74
N PRO A 277 4.15 17.87 -1.37
CA PRO A 277 3.47 18.25 -2.60
C PRO A 277 3.76 17.26 -3.73
N CYS A 278 2.82 17.13 -4.68
CA CYS A 278 3.01 16.34 -5.89
C CYS A 278 4.19 16.87 -6.73
N ASP A 279 4.29 18.20 -6.86
CA ASP A 279 5.36 18.90 -7.56
C ASP A 279 5.91 20.05 -6.71
N SER A 280 7.15 20.47 -6.99
CA SER A 280 7.85 21.56 -6.31
C SER A 280 7.32 22.97 -6.68
N ASN A 281 6.09 23.08 -7.20
CA ASN A 281 5.52 24.34 -7.69
C ASN A 281 5.36 25.41 -6.59
N ALA A 282 5.34 25.01 -5.31
CA ALA A 282 5.16 25.90 -4.17
C ALA A 282 6.47 26.44 -3.56
N GLY A 283 7.63 25.97 -4.05
CA GLY A 283 8.94 26.41 -3.57
C GLY A 283 10.01 25.31 -3.62
N PRO A 284 11.28 25.65 -3.37
CA PRO A 284 12.37 24.68 -3.32
C PRO A 284 12.13 23.65 -2.21
N GLY A 285 12.05 22.39 -2.60
CA GLY A 285 11.81 21.28 -1.67
C GLY A 285 11.50 19.96 -2.39
N PRO A 286 11.56 18.83 -1.65
CA PRO A 286 11.29 17.52 -2.22
C PRO A 286 9.82 17.39 -2.60
N ALA A 287 9.56 16.80 -3.77
CA ALA A 287 8.22 16.49 -4.26
C ALA A 287 8.03 14.98 -4.37
N LEU A 288 6.76 14.54 -4.38
CA LEU A 288 6.44 13.13 -4.59
C LEU A 288 6.96 12.61 -5.94
N ARG A 289 7.02 13.48 -6.96
CA ARG A 289 7.53 13.14 -8.30
C ARG A 289 9.03 12.91 -8.38
N ASP A 290 9.81 13.36 -7.40
CA ASP A 290 11.26 13.06 -7.34
C ASP A 290 11.52 11.57 -7.03
N GLY A 291 10.47 10.84 -6.60
CA GLY A 291 10.34 9.38 -6.71
C GLY A 291 11.08 8.56 -5.66
N GLN A 292 12.36 8.83 -5.39
CA GLN A 292 13.18 7.97 -4.54
C GLN A 292 12.71 8.01 -3.08
N TRP A 293 12.58 9.21 -2.50
CA TRP A 293 12.08 9.38 -1.14
C TRP A 293 10.70 8.76 -0.96
N PHE A 294 9.80 8.96 -1.94
CA PHE A 294 8.43 8.46 -1.87
C PHE A 294 8.38 6.93 -1.87
N SER A 295 9.18 6.28 -2.72
CA SER A 295 9.28 4.82 -2.78
C SER A 295 9.88 4.22 -1.50
N ASP A 296 10.95 4.82 -0.98
CA ASP A 296 11.61 4.37 0.24
C ASP A 296 10.69 4.52 1.47
N GLU A 297 9.98 5.64 1.56
CA GLU A 297 9.03 5.90 2.63
C GLU A 297 7.81 4.97 2.56
N LEU A 298 7.24 4.75 1.37
CA LEU A 298 6.16 3.78 1.16
C LEU A 298 6.60 2.37 1.55
N THR A 299 7.80 1.96 1.12
CA THR A 299 8.35 0.64 1.43
C THR A 299 8.51 0.45 2.93
N ARG A 300 9.14 1.42 3.61
CA ARG A 300 9.36 1.39 5.06
C ARG A 300 8.04 1.37 5.83
N ALA A 301 7.11 2.25 5.47
CA ALA A 301 5.82 2.37 6.14
C ALA A 301 4.97 1.12 5.93
N LEU A 302 4.90 0.59 4.70
CA LEU A 302 4.12 -0.61 4.41
C LEU A 302 4.72 -1.85 5.05
N ALA A 303 6.05 -2.00 5.04
CA ALA A 303 6.73 -3.11 5.69
C ALA A 303 6.42 -3.17 7.20
N ALA A 304 6.36 -2.02 7.86
CA ALA A 304 6.02 -1.94 9.28
C ALA A 304 4.56 -2.37 9.57
N GLU A 305 3.62 -2.04 8.69
CA GLU A 305 2.20 -2.37 8.83
C GLU A 305 1.86 -3.81 8.40
N ALA A 306 2.68 -4.40 7.51
CA ALA A 306 2.53 -5.74 6.98
C ALA A 306 3.21 -6.81 7.85
N ALA A 307 4.28 -6.44 8.59
CA ALA A 307 5.02 -7.35 9.47
C ALA A 307 4.16 -8.06 10.54
N PRO A 308 3.17 -7.42 11.18
CA PRO A 308 2.27 -8.10 12.12
C PRO A 308 1.45 -9.21 11.47
N ALA A 309 1.03 -9.05 10.21
CA ALA A 309 0.31 -10.08 9.45
C ALA A 309 1.23 -11.21 8.93
N GLY A 310 2.54 -11.17 9.22
CA GLY A 310 3.50 -12.18 8.74
C GLY A 310 3.93 -12.00 7.29
N LEU A 311 3.64 -10.84 6.71
CA LEU A 311 4.03 -10.48 5.35
C LEU A 311 5.37 -9.74 5.37
N GLU A 312 6.22 -10.03 4.39
CA GLU A 312 7.48 -9.32 4.18
C GLU A 312 7.41 -8.59 2.84
N VAL A 313 7.48 -7.26 2.92
CA VAL A 313 7.48 -6.36 1.77
C VAL A 313 8.92 -5.99 1.47
N TYR A 314 9.34 -6.19 0.23
CA TYR A 314 10.70 -5.90 -0.23
C TYR A 314 10.81 -4.51 -0.82
N SER A 315 9.85 -4.13 -1.67
CA SER A 315 9.82 -2.82 -2.31
C SER A 315 8.40 -2.43 -2.68
N VAL A 316 8.15 -1.12 -2.62
CA VAL A 316 6.96 -0.46 -3.14
C VAL A 316 7.41 0.64 -4.08
N GLN A 317 7.04 0.53 -5.35
CA GLN A 317 7.42 1.49 -6.38
C GLN A 317 6.17 2.13 -7.01
N PRO A 318 6.09 3.46 -7.11
CA PRO A 318 5.09 4.12 -7.91
C PRO A 318 5.38 3.87 -9.39
N LEU A 319 4.48 3.16 -10.07
CA LEU A 319 4.52 2.94 -11.52
C LEU A 319 4.06 4.18 -12.28
N ALA A 320 3.10 4.91 -11.73
CA ALA A 320 2.56 6.14 -12.30
C ALA A 320 2.09 7.07 -11.17
N LEU A 321 2.32 8.38 -11.36
CA LEU A 321 1.89 9.43 -10.45
C LEU A 321 1.36 10.62 -11.28
N ASP A 322 0.05 10.59 -11.50
CA ASP A 322 -0.65 11.53 -12.36
C ASP A 322 -1.58 12.42 -11.53
N TYR A 323 -1.95 13.56 -12.09
CA TYR A 323 -3.05 14.33 -11.53
C TYR A 323 -4.37 13.60 -11.77
N ALA A 324 -5.31 13.76 -10.84
CA ALA A 324 -6.65 13.25 -11.02
C ALA A 324 -7.33 13.93 -12.24
N PRO A 325 -8.23 13.22 -12.94
CA PRO A 325 -8.80 13.72 -14.20
C PRO A 325 -9.55 15.05 -14.04
N GLU A 326 -10.07 15.36 -12.84
CA GLU A 326 -10.79 16.61 -12.58
C GLU A 326 -9.87 17.85 -12.62
N VAL A 327 -8.57 17.69 -12.33
CA VAL A 327 -7.61 18.80 -12.25
C VAL A 327 -6.51 18.73 -13.31
N ALA A 328 -6.32 17.59 -13.98
CA ALA A 328 -5.22 17.32 -14.90
C ALA A 328 -5.08 18.39 -16.01
N GLU A 329 -6.17 18.75 -16.69
CA GLU A 329 -6.12 19.76 -17.76
C GLU A 329 -5.79 21.16 -17.25
N SER A 330 -6.32 21.54 -16.08
CA SER A 330 -6.04 22.84 -15.46
C SER A 330 -4.56 22.95 -15.06
N MET A 331 -4.02 21.88 -14.47
CA MET A 331 -2.61 21.81 -14.07
C MET A 331 -1.69 21.75 -15.29
N ARG A 332 -2.08 21.05 -16.36
CA ARG A 332 -1.31 21.04 -17.61
C ARG A 332 -1.23 22.44 -18.21
N ARG A 333 -2.34 23.18 -18.26
CA ARG A 333 -2.37 24.58 -18.72
C ARG A 333 -1.51 25.47 -17.83
N ARG A 334 -1.62 25.33 -16.50
CA ARG A 334 -0.79 26.07 -15.55
C ARG A 334 0.71 25.84 -15.77
N ARG A 335 1.13 24.58 -15.92
CA ARG A 335 2.54 24.25 -16.20
C ARG A 335 3.02 24.80 -17.53
N LEU A 336 2.19 24.74 -18.58
CA LEU A 336 2.53 25.33 -19.86
C LEU A 336 2.69 26.85 -19.75
N ALA A 337 1.83 27.54 -18.99
CA ALA A 337 1.95 28.97 -18.75
C ALA A 337 3.19 29.32 -17.90
N GLU A 338 3.51 28.52 -16.86
CA GLU A 338 4.72 28.69 -16.06
C GLU A 338 5.99 28.47 -16.90
N LEU A 339 5.99 27.45 -17.77
CA LEU A 339 7.08 27.20 -18.73
C LEU A 339 7.22 28.32 -19.76
N ASP A 340 6.12 28.82 -20.31
CA ASP A 340 6.13 29.94 -21.26
C ASP A 340 6.61 31.23 -20.59
N ALA A 341 6.14 31.53 -19.38
CA ALA A 341 6.62 32.68 -18.60
C ALA A 341 8.12 32.57 -18.31
N GLY A 342 8.60 31.40 -17.87
CA GLY A 342 10.02 31.15 -17.62
C GLY A 342 10.86 31.28 -18.89
N LEU A 343 10.37 30.74 -20.01
CA LEU A 343 11.03 30.89 -21.31
C LEU A 343 11.11 32.36 -21.73
N ARG A 344 10.03 33.14 -21.54
CA ARG A 344 10.03 34.57 -21.87
C ARG A 344 11.04 35.35 -21.05
N THR A 345 11.20 35.04 -19.76
CA THR A 345 12.24 35.67 -18.95
C THR A 345 13.64 35.41 -19.53
N VAL A 346 13.94 34.16 -19.86
CA VAL A 346 15.23 33.78 -20.48
C VAL A 346 15.44 34.48 -21.82
N LEU A 347 14.42 34.49 -22.69
CA LEU A 347 14.50 35.13 -24.00
C LEU A 347 14.74 36.65 -23.90
N VAL A 348 14.13 37.31 -22.91
CA VAL A 348 14.32 38.75 -22.70
C VAL A 348 15.74 39.04 -22.21
N ASP A 349 16.25 38.25 -21.27
CA ASP A 349 17.63 38.40 -20.77
C ASP A 349 18.65 38.19 -21.91
N ASP A 350 18.48 37.11 -22.70
CA ASP A 350 19.30 36.82 -23.86
C ASP A 350 19.23 37.95 -24.91
N ALA A 351 18.04 38.50 -25.15
CA ALA A 351 17.84 39.61 -26.09
C ALA A 351 18.52 40.90 -25.64
N VAL A 352 18.48 41.23 -24.33
CA VAL A 352 19.18 42.38 -23.75
C VAL A 352 20.69 42.21 -23.90
N GLU A 353 21.22 41.02 -23.63
CA GLU A 353 22.65 40.75 -23.80
C GLU A 353 23.07 40.84 -25.27
N ALA A 354 22.29 40.24 -26.18
CA ALA A 354 22.53 40.28 -27.62
C ALA A 354 22.49 41.72 -28.19
N ALA A 355 21.51 42.51 -27.79
CA ALA A 355 21.39 43.92 -28.19
C ALA A 355 22.60 44.73 -27.68
N ALA A 356 23.00 44.54 -26.43
CA ALA A 356 24.17 45.21 -25.87
C ALA A 356 25.48 44.81 -26.58
N LEU A 357 25.63 43.55 -26.96
CA LEU A 357 26.76 43.07 -27.76
C LEU A 357 26.78 43.69 -29.16
N ALA A 358 25.62 43.79 -29.83
CA ALA A 358 25.50 44.37 -31.16
C ALA A 358 25.89 45.85 -31.18
N VAL A 359 25.38 46.64 -30.23
CA VAL A 359 25.74 48.07 -30.07
C VAL A 359 27.25 48.24 -29.87
N ARG A 360 27.85 47.46 -28.95
CA ARG A 360 29.31 47.50 -28.70
C ARG A 360 30.13 47.14 -29.94
N ARG A 361 29.66 46.17 -30.75
CA ARG A 361 30.33 45.80 -32.01
C ARG A 361 30.25 46.92 -33.04
N LEU A 362 29.12 47.61 -33.12
CA LEU A 362 28.93 48.75 -34.02
C LEU A 362 29.86 49.91 -33.66
N GLU A 363 29.87 50.36 -32.39
CA GLU A 363 30.74 51.45 -31.92
C GLU A 363 32.23 51.17 -32.24
N ARG A 364 32.69 49.92 -32.05
CA ARG A 364 34.05 49.50 -32.43
C ARG A 364 34.29 49.53 -33.93
N ALA A 365 33.34 49.04 -34.73
CA ALA A 365 33.49 48.97 -36.18
C ALA A 365 33.47 50.36 -36.85
N THR A 366 32.69 51.29 -36.32
CA THR A 366 32.54 52.65 -36.87
C THR A 366 33.51 53.66 -36.24
N SER A 367 34.26 53.28 -35.18
CA SER A 367 35.15 54.16 -34.40
C SER A 367 34.48 55.45 -33.89
N TYR A 368 33.17 55.41 -33.66
CA TYR A 368 32.35 56.54 -33.24
C TYR A 368 31.52 56.12 -32.01
N GLU A 369 31.60 56.89 -30.93
CA GLU A 369 30.76 56.68 -29.75
C GLU A 369 29.35 57.24 -29.99
N LEU A 370 28.33 56.41 -29.77
CA LEU A 370 26.95 56.85 -29.85
C LEU A 370 26.62 57.74 -28.65
N ASP A 371 25.97 58.89 -28.92
CA ASP A 371 25.29 59.67 -27.89
C ASP A 371 24.29 58.79 -27.13
N GLN A 372 24.07 59.07 -25.86
CA GLN A 372 23.19 58.31 -24.97
C GLN A 372 21.78 58.15 -25.55
N ALA A 373 21.25 59.19 -26.19
CA ALA A 373 19.94 59.14 -26.85
C ALA A 373 19.92 58.20 -28.07
N ALA A 374 20.99 58.19 -28.87
CA ALA A 374 21.12 57.30 -30.03
C ALA A 374 21.33 55.85 -29.61
N ARG A 375 22.13 55.63 -28.55
CA ARG A 375 22.35 54.30 -27.95
C ARG A 375 21.05 53.71 -27.41
N SER A 376 20.27 54.47 -26.64
CA SER A 376 18.99 54.00 -26.10
C SER A 376 17.99 53.67 -27.21
N ALA A 377 17.90 54.51 -28.25
CA ALA A 377 17.01 54.26 -29.38
C ALA A 377 17.41 53.00 -30.17
N LEU A 378 18.71 52.78 -30.40
CA LEU A 378 19.19 51.56 -31.07
C LEU A 378 18.95 50.30 -30.23
N MET A 379 19.18 50.39 -28.91
CA MET A 379 18.90 49.29 -27.99
C MET A 379 17.42 48.90 -28.00
N GLU A 380 16.52 49.89 -27.94
CA GLU A 380 15.07 49.67 -28.02
C GLU A 380 14.68 48.96 -29.33
N HIS A 381 15.18 49.43 -30.48
CA HIS A 381 14.90 48.79 -31.77
C HIS A 381 15.43 47.35 -31.84
N LEU A 382 16.62 47.09 -31.30
CA LEU A 382 17.20 45.75 -31.27
C LEU A 382 16.43 44.82 -30.34
N LEU A 383 16.01 45.30 -29.17
CA LEU A 383 15.18 44.54 -28.23
C LEU A 383 13.84 44.16 -28.85
N VAL A 384 13.17 45.11 -29.50
CA VAL A 384 11.93 44.83 -30.23
C VAL A 384 12.18 43.81 -31.34
N ALA A 385 13.27 43.95 -32.10
CA ALA A 385 13.61 43.02 -33.17
C ALA A 385 13.93 41.60 -32.68
N PHE A 386 14.57 41.45 -31.51
CA PHE A 386 14.94 40.15 -30.96
C PHE A 386 13.80 39.44 -30.21
N VAL A 387 12.93 40.19 -29.53
CA VAL A 387 11.82 39.63 -28.74
C VAL A 387 10.55 39.43 -29.56
N ALA A 388 10.40 40.11 -30.71
CA ALA A 388 9.25 39.95 -31.58
C ALA A 388 9.11 38.48 -32.05
N PRO A 389 7.91 37.89 -31.96
CA PRO A 389 7.68 36.53 -32.45
C PRO A 389 7.96 36.48 -33.96
N ALA A 390 8.71 35.46 -34.39
CA ALA A 390 9.03 35.26 -35.79
C ALA A 390 7.74 35.23 -36.63
N GLY A 391 7.53 36.28 -37.46
CA GLY A 391 6.36 36.44 -38.31
C GLY A 391 5.52 37.70 -38.07
N VAL A 392 5.77 38.48 -37.01
CA VAL A 392 5.17 39.82 -36.86
C VAL A 392 6.18 40.86 -37.36
N THR A 393 5.93 41.42 -38.55
CA THR A 393 6.67 42.58 -39.05
C THR A 393 6.32 43.79 -38.20
N ALA A 394 7.18 44.11 -37.23
CA ALA A 394 7.12 45.39 -36.54
C ALA A 394 7.37 46.51 -37.57
N SER A 395 6.31 47.18 -38.01
CA SER A 395 6.39 48.46 -38.70
C SER A 395 6.86 49.50 -37.68
N VAL A 396 8.17 49.59 -37.47
CA VAL A 396 8.77 50.64 -36.65
C VAL A 396 8.78 51.92 -37.48
N PRO A 397 8.13 53.01 -37.04
CA PRO A 397 8.19 54.29 -37.74
C PRO A 397 9.62 54.83 -37.70
N ALA A 398 10.11 55.31 -38.84
CA ALA A 398 11.46 55.85 -38.95
C ALA A 398 11.70 57.00 -37.95
N PRO A 399 12.89 57.09 -37.33
CA PRO A 399 13.19 58.16 -36.39
C PRO A 399 13.02 59.53 -37.06
N ALA A 400 12.26 60.41 -36.41
CA ALA A 400 12.02 61.76 -36.91
C ALA A 400 13.32 62.58 -36.84
N VAL A 401 13.93 62.81 -38.00
CA VAL A 401 15.05 63.74 -38.15
C VAL A 401 14.51 65.17 -37.99
N ARG A 402 14.87 65.85 -36.90
CA ARG A 402 14.60 67.29 -36.74
C ARG A 402 15.49 68.08 -37.72
N PRO A 403 14.95 68.98 -38.56
CA PRO A 403 15.78 69.79 -39.44
C PRO A 403 16.62 70.79 -38.63
N ALA A 404 17.89 70.91 -39.01
CA ALA A 404 18.83 71.86 -38.46
C ALA A 404 18.31 73.29 -38.64
N ARG A 405 18.25 74.04 -37.54
CA ARG A 405 17.88 75.46 -37.50
C ARG A 405 18.95 76.25 -38.26
N ARG A 406 18.64 76.72 -39.48
CA ARG A 406 19.48 77.71 -40.18
C ARG A 406 19.41 79.03 -39.40
N GLU A 407 20.50 79.38 -38.72
CA GLU A 407 20.72 80.73 -38.23
C GLU A 407 20.90 81.67 -39.42
N GLY A 408 19.96 82.59 -39.59
CA GLY A 408 20.07 83.71 -40.51
C GLY A 408 21.04 84.75 -39.97
N ARG A 409 22.01 85.12 -40.79
CA ARG A 409 22.92 86.26 -40.58
C ARG A 409 22.23 87.52 -41.11
N PRO A 410 22.05 88.61 -40.33
CA PRO A 410 21.59 89.87 -40.89
C PRO A 410 22.74 90.66 -41.52
N ALA A 411 22.38 91.50 -42.50
CA ALA A 411 23.25 92.46 -43.18
C ALA A 411 23.57 93.67 -42.30
#